data_AF-A0A6S6RPP6-F1
#
_entry.id   AF-A0A6S6RPP6-F1
#
_cell.length_a   1.000
_cell.length_b   1.000
_cell.length_c   1.000
_cell.angle_alpha   90.00
_cell.angle_beta   90.00
_cell.angle_gamma   90.00
#
_symmetry.space_group_name_H-M   'P 1'
#
loop_
_entity.id
_entity.type
_entity.pdbx_description
1 polymer ?
#
loop_
_entity_poly.entity_id
_entity_poly.type
_entity_poly.pdbx_seq_one_letter_code
_entity_poly.pdbx_strand_id
1 'polypeptide(L)'
;MSGYLRYVASNIRQEIKAELNKKIAQQIVYTKGKYVIKLTALKNANRVAVQRLKNSLTIAQSVGVKKPVSTTHNFIQDDLDYPIALGSEALAKKLAIIEQNNDQLPLDLELLNSQQYIQQLQSLKNKNIWFQPVKYIQKPTLPLAKQAPKQMYMVILAGLAGLILGCVYVLLRHMINSRNQEV
;
A
#
# COMPACT_ATOMS: atom_id res chain seq x y z
N MET A 1 -30.90 10.12 -7.38
CA MET A 1 -29.52 10.37 -7.88
C MET A 1 -28.49 10.53 -6.74
N SER A 2 -28.77 11.33 -5.70
CA SER A 2 -27.87 11.51 -4.55
C SER A 2 -27.57 10.23 -3.75
N GLY A 3 -28.50 9.26 -3.72
CA GLY A 3 -28.29 7.95 -3.11
C GLY A 3 -27.29 7.08 -3.88
N TYR A 4 -27.44 6.99 -5.21
CA TYR A 4 -26.55 6.21 -6.08
C TYR A 4 -25.10 6.72 -6.03
N LEU A 5 -24.90 8.04 -6.07
CA LEU A 5 -23.57 8.65 -5.95
C LEU A 5 -22.91 8.33 -4.60
N ARG A 6 -23.71 8.24 -3.52
CA ARG A 6 -23.22 7.88 -2.18
C ARG A 6 -22.82 6.41 -2.10
N TYR A 7 -23.60 5.53 -2.74
CA TYR A 7 -23.32 4.10 -2.85
C TYR A 7 -22.05 3.82 -3.66
N VAL A 8 -21.91 4.44 -4.84
CA VAL A 8 -20.69 4.32 -5.66
C VAL A 8 -19.48 4.87 -4.89
N ALA A 9 -19.62 6.03 -4.24
CA ALA A 9 -18.55 6.60 -3.43
C ALA A 9 -18.18 5.72 -2.21
N SER A 10 -19.12 5.02 -1.58
CA SER A 10 -18.81 4.08 -0.50
C SER A 10 -18.11 2.83 -1.00
N ASN A 11 -18.52 2.29 -2.15
CA ASN A 11 -17.90 1.10 -2.73
C ASN A 11 -16.45 1.37 -3.13
N ILE A 12 -16.20 2.47 -3.87
CA ILE A 12 -14.85 2.90 -4.24
C ILE A 12 -13.98 3.11 -3.00
N ARG A 13 -14.54 3.71 -1.93
CA ARG A 13 -13.81 3.91 -0.68
C ARG A 13 -13.43 2.57 -0.03
N GLN A 14 -14.34 1.60 0.01
CA GLN A 14 -14.07 0.28 0.58
C GLN A 14 -13.01 -0.47 -0.23
N GLU A 15 -13.10 -0.41 -1.56
CA GLU A 15 -12.15 -1.06 -2.47
C GLU A 15 -10.73 -0.50 -2.31
N ILE A 16 -10.56 0.82 -2.38
CA ILE A 16 -9.26 1.47 -2.17
C ILE A 16 -8.71 1.17 -0.77
N LYS A 17 -9.58 1.15 0.26
CA LYS A 17 -9.16 0.81 1.62
C LYS A 17 -8.67 -0.65 1.70
N ALA A 18 -9.38 -1.58 1.06
CA ALA A 18 -8.98 -2.99 1.01
C ALA A 18 -7.66 -3.17 0.25
N GLU A 19 -7.50 -2.51 -0.89
CA GLU A 19 -6.29 -2.54 -1.70
C GLU A 19 -5.09 -1.94 -0.95
N LEU A 20 -5.26 -0.81 -0.28
CA LEU A 20 -4.21 -0.19 0.54
C LEU A 20 -3.80 -1.11 1.69
N ASN A 21 -4.77 -1.69 2.41
CA ASN A 21 -4.49 -2.63 3.49
C ASN A 21 -3.74 -3.86 2.99
N LYS A 22 -4.11 -4.39 1.82
CA LYS A 22 -3.40 -5.49 1.17
C LYS A 22 -1.97 -5.10 0.84
N LYS A 23 -1.76 -3.93 0.24
CA LYS A 23 -0.43 -3.42 -0.12
C LYS A 23 0.46 -3.18 1.11
N ILE A 24 -0.09 -2.59 2.18
CA ILE A 24 0.61 -2.42 3.47
C ILE A 24 0.98 -3.78 4.06
N ALA A 25 0.05 -4.74 4.09
CA ALA A 25 0.32 -6.08 4.61
C ALA A 25 1.43 -6.79 3.82
N GLN A 26 1.38 -6.72 2.48
CA GLN A 26 2.43 -7.24 1.60
C GLN A 26 3.78 -6.57 1.88
N GLN A 27 3.80 -5.24 2.01
CA GLN A 27 5.02 -4.49 2.32
C GLN A 27 5.61 -4.87 3.68
N ILE A 28 4.78 -5.09 4.70
CA ILE A 28 5.22 -5.55 6.02
C ILE A 28 5.89 -6.93 5.90
N VAL A 29 5.26 -7.88 5.21
CA VAL A 29 5.80 -9.23 5.03
C VAL A 29 7.14 -9.17 4.28
N TYR A 30 7.19 -8.41 3.19
CA TYR A 30 8.40 -8.22 2.41
C TYR A 30 9.54 -7.62 3.23
N THR A 31 9.27 -6.53 3.96
CA THR A 31 10.27 -5.82 4.76
C THR A 31 10.77 -6.69 5.91
N LYS A 32 9.88 -7.45 6.58
CA LYS A 32 10.26 -8.42 7.61
C LYS A 32 11.12 -9.55 7.05
N GLY A 33 10.78 -10.07 5.87
CA GLY A 33 11.59 -11.08 5.19
C GLY A 33 13.01 -10.58 4.91
N LYS A 34 13.13 -9.37 4.35
CA LYS A 34 14.42 -8.71 4.13
C LYS A 34 15.22 -8.52 5.42
N TYR A 35 14.56 -8.07 6.49
CA TYR A 35 15.19 -7.90 7.80
C TYR A 35 15.80 -9.20 8.32
N VAL A 36 15.06 -10.31 8.27
CA VAL A 36 15.54 -11.62 8.75
C VAL A 36 16.73 -12.14 7.92
N ILE A 37 16.66 -11.98 6.59
CA ILE A 37 17.76 -12.36 5.70
C ILE A 37 19.02 -11.58 6.06
N LYS A 38 18.90 -10.26 6.22
CA LYS A 38 20.04 -9.40 6.54
C LYS A 38 20.62 -9.72 7.93
N LEU A 39 19.76 -9.89 8.93
CA LEU A 39 20.17 -10.28 10.28
C LEU A 39 20.92 -11.62 10.28
N THR A 40 20.44 -12.60 9.51
CA THR A 40 21.10 -13.90 9.36
C THR A 40 22.44 -13.78 8.65
N ALA A 41 22.51 -13.00 7.56
CA ALA A 41 23.76 -12.75 6.85
C ALA A 41 24.81 -12.09 7.75
N LEU A 42 24.41 -11.11 8.55
CA LEU A 42 25.29 -10.42 9.48
C LEU A 42 25.77 -11.34 10.60
N LYS A 43 24.89 -12.17 11.17
CA LYS A 43 25.28 -13.22 12.13
C LYS A 43 26.30 -14.20 11.53
N ASN A 44 26.10 -14.62 10.29
CA ASN A 44 27.03 -15.51 9.59
C ASN A 44 28.38 -14.84 9.35
N ALA A 45 28.39 -13.59 8.89
CA ALA A 45 29.61 -12.82 8.70
C ALA A 45 30.37 -12.64 10.02
N ASN A 46 29.65 -12.34 11.11
CA ASN A 46 30.26 -12.20 12.44
C ASN A 46 30.83 -13.53 12.95
N ARG A 47 30.13 -14.65 12.73
CA ARG A 47 30.63 -16.00 13.05
C ARG A 47 31.93 -16.29 12.30
N VAL A 48 32.01 -15.97 11.01
CA VAL A 48 33.24 -16.13 10.21
C VAL A 48 34.34 -15.22 10.75
N ALA A 49 34.05 -13.96 11.05
CA ALA A 49 35.02 -13.01 11.61
C ALA A 49 35.58 -13.48 12.96
N VAL A 50 34.75 -14.03 13.85
CA VAL A 50 35.19 -14.61 15.13
C VAL A 50 36.13 -15.80 14.91
N GLN A 51 35.80 -16.71 13.98
CA GLN A 51 36.67 -17.85 13.68
C GLN A 51 38.01 -17.40 13.10
N ARG A 52 38.00 -16.43 12.18
CA ARG A 52 39.23 -15.83 11.64
C ARG A 52 40.06 -15.19 12.75
N LEU A 53 39.42 -14.45 13.68
CA LEU A 53 40.10 -13.81 14.80
C LEU A 53 40.73 -14.84 15.77
N LYS A 54 40.05 -15.97 16.03
CA LYS A 54 40.60 -17.09 16.82
C LYS A 54 41.82 -17.72 16.16
N ASN A 55 41.76 -17.92 14.84
CA ASN A 55 42.90 -18.44 14.08
C ASN A 55 44.07 -17.45 14.09
N SER A 56 43.84 -16.17 13.82
CA SER A 56 44.84 -15.10 13.95
C SER A 56 45.49 -15.06 15.33
N LEU A 57 44.69 -15.18 16.40
CA LEU A 57 45.20 -15.22 17.77
C LEU A 57 46.13 -16.42 18.00
N THR A 58 45.73 -17.61 17.53
CA THR A 58 46.51 -18.85 17.66
C THR A 58 47.85 -18.73 16.91
N ILE A 59 47.82 -18.17 15.69
CA ILE A 59 49.03 -17.95 14.88
C ILE A 59 49.93 -16.93 15.58
N ALA A 60 49.39 -15.77 16.01
CA ALA A 60 50.15 -14.72 16.69
C ALA A 60 50.83 -15.23 17.98
N GLN A 61 50.13 -16.07 18.75
CA GLN A 61 50.71 -16.75 19.92
C GLN A 61 51.84 -17.71 19.52
N SER A 62 51.66 -18.47 18.44
CA SER A 62 52.65 -19.44 17.97
C SER A 62 53.94 -18.78 17.45
N VAL A 63 53.82 -17.62 16.79
CA VAL A 63 54.98 -16.84 16.31
C VAL A 63 55.54 -15.87 17.36
N GLY A 64 54.98 -15.84 18.58
CA GLY A 64 55.46 -15.00 19.68
C GLY A 64 55.17 -13.50 19.54
N VAL A 65 54.25 -13.10 18.66
CA VAL A 65 53.89 -11.69 18.42
C VAL A 65 52.88 -11.22 19.45
N LYS A 66 53.38 -10.68 20.56
CA LYS A 66 52.54 -10.24 21.71
C LYS A 66 51.98 -8.82 21.54
N LYS A 67 52.80 -7.88 21.08
CA LYS A 67 52.47 -6.46 20.92
C LYS A 67 52.24 -6.12 19.45
N PRO A 68 51.53 -5.01 19.14
CA PRO A 68 51.37 -4.56 17.77
C PRO A 68 52.72 -4.39 17.09
N VAL A 69 52.91 -5.00 15.92
CA VAL A 69 54.13 -4.83 15.15
C VAL A 69 54.08 -3.49 14.43
N SER A 70 54.64 -2.47 15.07
CA SER A 70 54.85 -1.16 14.49
C SER A 70 56.32 -1.05 14.13
N THR A 71 56.74 -1.69 13.04
CA THR A 71 58.16 -1.64 12.66
C THR A 71 58.31 -1.40 11.17
N THR A 72 58.80 -0.20 10.84
CA THR A 72 59.20 0.28 9.51
C THR A 72 60.20 -0.61 8.77
N HIS A 73 60.74 -1.66 9.42
CA HIS A 73 61.82 -2.51 8.89
C HIS A 73 61.60 -4.03 9.01
N ASN A 74 60.56 -4.49 9.72
CA ASN A 74 60.22 -5.91 9.83
C ASN A 74 58.76 -6.11 9.43
N PHE A 75 58.51 -6.17 8.12
CA PHE A 75 57.19 -6.55 7.60
C PHE A 75 56.97 -8.03 7.91
N ILE A 76 56.30 -8.30 9.03
CA ILE A 76 55.47 -9.50 9.08
C ILE A 76 54.42 -9.27 7.99
N GLN A 77 54.49 -10.03 6.91
CA GLN A 77 53.45 -10.00 5.88
C GLN A 77 52.17 -10.46 6.57
N ASP A 78 51.25 -9.51 6.75
CA ASP A 78 49.93 -9.80 7.28
C ASP A 78 49.22 -10.63 6.22
N ASP A 79 48.86 -11.88 6.56
CA ASP A 79 48.02 -12.68 5.71
C ASP A 79 46.67 -11.97 5.55
N LEU A 80 46.18 -11.85 4.31
CA LEU A 80 44.90 -11.22 4.01
C LEU A 80 43.75 -11.92 4.74
N ASP A 81 43.89 -13.23 4.99
CA ASP A 81 42.89 -14.03 5.70
C ASP A 81 43.06 -14.04 7.22
N TYR A 82 44.30 -13.90 7.72
CA TYR A 82 44.64 -14.00 9.14
C TYR A 82 45.64 -12.93 9.60
N PRO A 83 45.16 -11.70 9.84
CA PRO A 83 46.04 -10.64 10.30
C PRO A 83 46.55 -10.92 11.71
N ILE A 84 47.87 -10.88 11.89
CA ILE A 84 48.58 -11.07 13.15
C ILE A 84 49.30 -9.81 13.63
N ALA A 85 49.35 -8.76 12.80
CA ALA A 85 50.08 -7.53 13.08
C ALA A 85 49.62 -6.80 14.35
N LEU A 86 48.35 -6.95 14.75
CA LEU A 86 47.80 -6.33 15.95
C LEU A 86 48.37 -6.93 17.26
N GLY A 87 48.93 -8.14 17.20
CA GLY A 87 49.49 -8.86 18.34
C GLY A 87 48.45 -9.62 19.17
N SER A 88 48.91 -10.69 19.83
CA SER A 88 48.02 -11.62 20.55
C SER A 88 47.21 -10.96 21.67
N GLU A 89 47.77 -9.99 22.39
CA GLU A 89 47.07 -9.32 23.51
C GLU A 89 45.85 -8.52 23.02
N ALA A 90 46.03 -7.75 21.96
CA ALA A 90 44.96 -6.93 21.40
C ALA A 90 43.93 -7.79 20.63
N LEU A 91 44.37 -8.84 19.93
CA LEU A 91 43.47 -9.81 19.30
C LEU A 91 42.61 -10.55 20.35
N ALA A 92 43.19 -10.96 21.48
CA ALA A 92 42.47 -11.60 22.57
C ALA A 92 41.44 -10.66 23.21
N LYS A 93 41.81 -9.39 23.44
CA LYS A 93 40.87 -8.40 23.99
C LYS A 93 39.73 -8.09 23.02
N LYS A 94 40.02 -7.98 21.72
CA LYS A 94 39.00 -7.82 20.67
C LYS A 94 38.06 -9.04 20.62
N LEU A 95 38.59 -10.25 20.74
CA LEU A 95 37.80 -11.47 20.80
C LEU A 95 36.86 -11.48 22.01
N ALA A 96 37.38 -11.13 23.20
CA ALA A 96 36.58 -11.05 24.42
C ALA A 96 35.44 -10.03 24.31
N ILE A 97 35.69 -8.86 23.70
CA ILE A 97 34.66 -7.84 23.44
C ILE A 97 33.56 -8.38 22.51
N ILE A 98 33.93 -9.08 21.44
CA ILE A 98 32.97 -9.61 20.47
C ILE A 98 32.17 -10.78 21.07
N GLU A 99 32.81 -11.67 21.84
CA GLU A 99 32.15 -12.78 22.51
C GLU A 99 31.19 -12.29 23.61
N GLN A 100 31.55 -11.23 24.34
CA GLN A 100 30.67 -10.61 25.34
C GLN A 100 29.44 -9.93 24.71
N ASN A 101 29.59 -9.37 23.50
CA ASN A 101 28.52 -8.67 22.79
C ASN A 101 27.73 -9.58 21.83
N ASN A 102 28.02 -10.88 21.78
CA ASN A 102 27.44 -11.80 20.80
C ASN A 102 25.91 -11.95 20.91
N ASP A 103 25.36 -11.69 22.10
CA ASP A 103 23.91 -11.71 22.37
C ASP A 103 23.20 -10.40 22.01
N GLN A 104 23.93 -9.30 21.81
CA GLN A 104 23.33 -8.03 21.40
C GLN A 104 23.15 -8.01 19.88
N LEU A 105 22.04 -7.40 19.43
CA LEU A 105 21.82 -7.19 18.00
C LEU A 105 23.08 -6.54 17.41
N PRO A 106 23.58 -7.01 16.25
CA PRO A 106 24.69 -6.35 15.60
C PRO A 106 24.38 -4.85 15.47
N LEU A 107 25.33 -4.01 15.88
CA LEU A 107 25.18 -2.56 15.81
C LEU A 107 25.29 -2.11 14.34
N ASP A 108 24.26 -2.41 13.56
CA ASP A 108 24.09 -1.98 12.17
C ASP A 108 22.95 -0.95 12.12
N LEU A 109 23.32 0.27 11.73
CA LEU A 109 22.40 1.41 11.57
C LEU A 109 21.23 1.05 10.64
N GLU A 110 21.49 0.27 9.60
CA GLU A 110 20.46 -0.09 8.62
C GLU A 110 19.47 -1.11 9.20
N LEU A 111 19.91 -2.05 10.05
CA LEU A 111 19.00 -2.93 10.79
C LEU A 111 18.09 -2.12 11.71
N LEU A 112 18.64 -1.16 12.45
CA LEU A 112 17.88 -0.31 13.35
C LEU A 112 16.83 0.51 12.58
N ASN A 113 17.24 1.15 11.48
CA ASN A 113 16.33 1.91 10.60
C ASN A 113 15.23 1.01 10.02
N SER A 114 15.57 -0.20 9.60
CA SER A 114 14.59 -1.15 9.06
C SER A 114 13.58 -1.60 10.12
N GLN A 115 14.00 -1.78 11.38
CA GLN A 115 13.11 -2.09 12.49
C GLN A 115 12.14 -0.95 12.78
N GLN A 116 12.64 0.29 12.81
CA GLN A 116 11.79 1.48 12.95
C GLN A 116 10.79 1.60 11.79
N TYR A 117 11.23 1.35 10.56
CA TYR A 117 10.35 1.37 9.39
C TYR A 117 9.26 0.29 9.47
N ILE A 118 9.58 -0.93 9.91
CA ILE A 118 8.58 -1.99 10.16
C ILE A 118 7.56 -1.56 11.21
N GLN A 119 7.99 -0.92 12.31
CA GLN A 119 7.10 -0.42 13.35
C GLN A 119 6.17 0.68 12.81
N GLN A 120 6.68 1.59 11.98
CA GLN A 120 5.87 2.61 11.31
C GLN A 120 4.85 1.99 10.34
N LEU A 121 5.24 0.97 9.55
CA LEU A 121 4.29 0.27 8.68
C LEU A 121 3.18 -0.46 9.49
N GLN A 122 3.53 -1.04 10.63
CA GLN A 122 2.56 -1.70 11.51
C GLN A 122 1.59 -0.70 12.14
N SER A 123 2.02 0.51 12.49
CA SER A 123 1.12 1.54 13.02
C SER A 123 0.14 2.05 11.96
N LEU A 124 0.57 2.14 10.69
CA LEU A 124 -0.30 2.52 9.56
C LEU A 124 -1.42 1.51 9.29
N LYS A 125 -1.16 0.20 9.46
CA LYS A 125 -2.16 -0.86 9.28
C LYS A 125 -3.38 -0.68 10.19
N ASN A 126 -3.18 -0.11 11.38
CA ASN A 126 -4.23 0.04 12.39
C ASN A 126 -5.00 1.37 12.28
N LYS A 127 -4.59 2.27 11.39
CA LYS A 127 -5.20 3.60 11.28
C LYS A 127 -6.42 3.56 10.36
N ASN A 128 -7.58 3.94 10.90
CA ASN A 128 -8.78 4.10 10.09
C ASN A 128 -8.67 5.40 9.28
N ILE A 129 -8.30 5.30 8.01
CA ILE A 129 -8.26 6.44 7.10
C ILE A 129 -9.64 6.73 6.51
N TRP A 130 -10.09 7.97 6.68
CA TRP A 130 -11.30 8.49 6.04
C TRP A 130 -10.90 9.46 4.92
N PHE A 131 -11.39 9.22 3.71
CA PHE A 131 -11.19 10.12 2.57
C PHE A 131 -12.43 10.18 1.68
N GLN A 132 -12.55 11.26 0.91
CA GLN A 132 -13.62 11.47 -0.06
C GLN A 132 -13.07 11.16 -1.46
N PRO A 133 -13.50 10.06 -2.11
CA PRO A 133 -12.97 9.69 -3.43
C PRO A 133 -13.42 10.64 -4.55
N VAL A 134 -14.49 11.41 -4.32
CA VAL A 134 -15.04 12.34 -5.31
C VAL A 134 -15.31 13.69 -4.64
N LYS A 135 -14.85 14.77 -5.28
CA LYS A 135 -15.13 16.16 -4.89
C LYS A 135 -16.26 16.71 -5.74
N TYR A 136 -17.34 17.16 -5.11
CA TYR A 136 -18.48 17.77 -5.82
C TYR A 136 -18.24 19.26 -6.06
N ILE A 137 -18.27 19.69 -7.32
CA ILE A 137 -18.19 21.13 -7.68
C ILE A 137 -19.58 21.79 -7.51
N GLN A 138 -20.66 21.05 -7.77
CA GLN A 138 -22.03 21.44 -7.48
C GLN A 138 -22.78 20.28 -6.83
N LYS A 139 -23.63 20.59 -5.84
CA LYS A 139 -24.50 19.61 -5.20
C LYS A 139 -25.60 19.20 -6.20
N PRO A 140 -26.01 17.92 -6.25
CA PRO A 140 -27.14 17.52 -7.08
C PRO A 140 -28.39 18.29 -6.65
N THR A 141 -28.84 19.21 -7.49
CA THR A 141 -30.04 20.00 -7.25
C THR A 141 -31.27 19.15 -7.55
N LEU A 142 -32.33 19.33 -6.76
CA LEU A 142 -33.62 18.77 -7.13
C LEU A 142 -34.12 19.53 -8.36
N PRO A 143 -34.64 18.84 -9.39
CA PRO A 143 -35.22 19.52 -10.54
C PRO A 143 -36.38 20.39 -10.06
N LEU A 144 -36.32 21.69 -10.35
CA LEU A 144 -37.32 22.68 -9.95
C LEU A 144 -38.71 22.38 -10.53
N ALA A 145 -38.76 21.63 -11.63
CA ALA A 145 -39.99 21.16 -12.25
C ALA A 145 -39.96 19.65 -12.46
N LYS A 146 -41.05 18.98 -12.08
CA LYS A 146 -41.29 17.57 -12.40
C LYS A 146 -41.33 17.44 -13.92
N GLN A 147 -40.44 16.65 -14.52
CA GLN A 147 -40.52 16.27 -15.95
C GLN A 147 -41.64 15.24 -16.17
N ALA A 148 -42.84 15.54 -15.67
CA ALA A 148 -44.04 14.82 -16.04
C ALA A 148 -44.45 15.25 -17.47
N PRO A 149 -45.19 14.42 -18.23
CA PRO A 149 -45.84 14.91 -19.44
C PRO A 149 -46.64 16.16 -19.04
N LYS A 150 -46.37 17.29 -19.70
CA LYS A 150 -47.05 18.55 -19.41
C LYS A 150 -48.55 18.30 -19.57
N GLN A 151 -49.26 18.17 -18.46
CA GLN A 151 -50.67 17.76 -18.41
C GLN A 151 -51.53 18.64 -19.33
N MET A 152 -51.15 19.91 -19.47
CA MET A 152 -51.74 20.85 -20.41
C MET A 152 -51.71 20.36 -21.86
N TYR A 153 -50.58 19.85 -22.37
CA TYR A 153 -50.52 19.31 -23.73
C TYR A 153 -51.38 18.06 -23.89
N MET A 154 -51.46 17.21 -22.87
CA MET A 154 -52.31 16.02 -22.90
C MET A 154 -53.80 16.39 -23.01
N VAL A 155 -54.24 17.40 -22.27
CA VAL A 155 -55.63 17.90 -22.32
C VAL A 155 -55.94 18.54 -23.68
N ILE A 156 -55.02 19.35 -24.20
CA ILE A 156 -55.19 19.99 -25.53
C ILE A 156 -55.32 18.94 -26.63
N LEU A 157 -54.47 17.91 -26.61
CA LEU A 157 -54.44 16.88 -27.64
C LEU A 157 -55.68 15.97 -27.57
N ALA A 158 -56.15 15.65 -26.35
CA ALA A 158 -57.40 14.93 -26.14
C ALA A 158 -58.62 15.74 -26.60
N GLY A 159 -58.64 17.05 -26.33
CA GLY A 159 -59.72 17.95 -26.77
C GLY A 159 -59.82 18.04 -28.30
N LEU A 160 -58.68 18.20 -28.98
CA LEU A 160 -58.60 18.22 -30.44
C LEU A 160 -59.10 16.90 -31.06
N ALA A 161 -58.65 15.76 -30.51
CA ALA A 161 -59.09 14.45 -30.97
C ALA A 161 -60.61 14.24 -30.77
N GLY A 162 -61.16 14.67 -29.62
CA GLY A 162 -62.59 14.60 -29.34
C GLY A 162 -63.43 15.46 -30.28
N LEU A 163 -62.96 16.65 -30.63
CA LEU A 163 -63.62 17.53 -31.60
C LEU A 163 -63.72 16.85 -32.97
N ILE A 164 -62.59 16.34 -33.48
CA ILE A 164 -62.53 15.67 -34.78
C ILE A 164 -63.49 14.48 -34.82
N LEU A 165 -63.45 13.61 -33.80
CA LEU A 165 -64.33 12.45 -33.72
C LEU A 165 -65.82 12.85 -33.61
N GLY A 166 -66.13 13.92 -32.87
CA GLY A 166 -67.49 14.45 -32.77
C GLY A 166 -68.05 14.95 -34.10
N CYS A 167 -67.25 15.72 -34.85
CA CYS A 167 -67.62 16.18 -36.19
C CYS A 167 -67.88 15.01 -37.14
N VAL A 168 -66.98 14.02 -37.14
CA VAL A 168 -67.12 12.82 -37.97
C VAL A 168 -68.41 12.06 -37.63
N TYR A 169 -68.72 11.87 -36.35
CA TYR A 169 -69.93 11.17 -35.90
C TYR A 169 -71.23 11.84 -36.36
N VAL A 170 -71.31 13.18 -36.23
CA VAL A 170 -72.52 13.93 -36.62
C VAL A 170 -72.73 13.87 -38.14
N LEU A 171 -71.66 13.99 -38.94
CA LEU A 171 -71.74 13.89 -40.40
C LEU A 171 -72.23 12.50 -40.84
N LEU A 172 -71.69 11.43 -40.27
CA LEU A 172 -72.15 10.05 -40.51
C LEU A 172 -73.62 9.87 -40.14
N ARG A 173 -74.04 10.37 -38.98
CA ARG A 173 -75.44 10.27 -38.53
C ARG A 173 -76.38 11.04 -39.44
N HIS A 174 -76.01 12.25 -39.86
CA HIS A 174 -76.82 13.05 -40.78
C HIS A 174 -76.97 12.35 -42.13
N MET A 175 -75.87 11.84 -42.70
CA MET A 175 -75.90 11.11 -43.98
C MET A 175 -76.80 9.87 -43.93
N ILE A 176 -76.74 9.07 -42.85
CA ILE A 176 -77.60 7.88 -42.71
C ILE A 176 -79.07 8.27 -42.56
N ASN A 177 -79.38 9.28 -41.73
CA ASN A 177 -80.75 9.74 -41.54
C ASN A 177 -81.35 10.36 -42.81
N SER A 178 -80.59 11.15 -43.56
CA SER A 178 -81.05 11.73 -44.83
C SER A 178 -81.33 10.65 -45.87
N ARG A 179 -80.58 9.54 -45.86
CA ARG A 179 -80.82 8.40 -46.76
C ARG A 179 -82.06 7.58 -46.38
N ASN A 180 -82.49 7.60 -45.11
CA ASN A 180 -83.72 6.96 -44.65
C ASN A 180 -84.98 7.83 -44.84
N GLN A 181 -84.83 9.09 -45.28
CA GLN A 181 -85.96 9.97 -45.65
C GLN A 181 -86.27 9.94 -47.16
N GLU A 182 -85.41 9.32 -47.97
CA GLU A 182 -85.60 9.15 -49.43
C GLU A 182 -86.04 7.72 -49.83
N VAL A 183 -86.58 6.94 -48.88
CA VAL A 183 -87.26 5.65 -49.13
C VAL A 183 -88.68 5.73 -48.61
#